data_AF-A0A3B9ZPE0-F1
#
_entry.id   AF-A0A3B9ZPE0-F1
#
_cell.length_a   1.000
_cell.length_b   1.000
_cell.length_c   1.000
_cell.angle_alpha   90.00
_cell.angle_beta   90.00
_cell.angle_gamma   90.00
#
_symmetry.space_group_name_H-M   'P 1'
#
loop_
_entity.id
_entity.type
_entity.pdbx_description
1 polymer ?
#
loop_
_entity_poly.entity_id
_entity_poly.type
_entity_poly.pdbx_seq_one_letter_code
_entity_poly.pdbx_strand_id
1 'polypeptide(L)'
;ELNDFKPNDFEAGFKFLNTFIYNHTDRTYFGLMGKWKLLKIEETENAINIPVVGLLIGKEWSKKRIHRKGFALELGYQYGKKTFGIYSPVGHHYIGKKTYDEFPLIVNLRYTLYKGK
;
A
#
# COMPACT_ATOMS: atom_id res chain seq x y z
N GLU A 1 -16.64 -4.35 -11.93
CA GLU A 1 -15.56 -3.73 -11.12
C GLU A 1 -14.71 -4.70 -10.30
N LEU A 2 -15.00 -6.02 -10.29
CA LEU A 2 -14.15 -7.04 -9.63
C LEU A 2 -13.08 -7.69 -10.54
N ASN A 3 -13.03 -7.34 -11.83
CA ASN A 3 -12.23 -8.04 -12.85
C ASN A 3 -10.91 -7.36 -13.23
N ASP A 4 -10.53 -6.24 -12.62
CA ASP A 4 -9.32 -5.48 -13.02
C ASP A 4 -8.06 -5.79 -12.19
N PHE A 5 -8.10 -6.82 -11.34
CA PHE A 5 -6.89 -7.35 -10.72
C PHE A 5 -6.28 -8.43 -11.61
N LYS A 6 -5.46 -8.02 -12.59
CA LYS A 6 -4.60 -8.96 -13.32
C LYS A 6 -3.41 -9.35 -12.41
N PRO A 7 -3.13 -10.66 -12.21
CA PRO A 7 -2.08 -11.14 -11.30
C PRO A 7 -0.63 -10.80 -11.72
N ASN A 8 -0.44 -10.04 -12.80
CA ASN A 8 0.88 -9.71 -13.37
C ASN A 8 1.34 -8.26 -13.11
N ASP A 9 0.59 -7.46 -12.34
CA ASP A 9 1.05 -6.14 -11.93
C ASP A 9 2.07 -6.27 -10.80
N PHE A 10 3.33 -5.95 -11.08
CA PHE A 10 4.37 -5.95 -10.04
C PHE A 10 4.21 -4.73 -9.14
N GLU A 11 4.00 -4.96 -7.86
CA GLU A 11 3.95 -3.92 -6.83
C GLU A 11 5.13 -4.11 -5.87
N ALA A 12 5.97 -3.09 -5.76
CA ALA A 12 7.02 -3.01 -4.76
C ALA A 12 6.76 -1.82 -3.85
N GLY A 13 6.90 -2.02 -2.54
CA GLY A 13 6.70 -0.95 -1.57
C GLY A 13 7.83 -0.90 -0.57
N PHE A 14 8.13 0.30 -0.10
CA PHE A 14 8.96 0.52 1.07
C PHE A 14 8.15 1.16 2.18
N LYS A 15 8.53 0.85 3.42
CA LYS A 15 7.92 1.41 4.60
C LYS A 15 8.99 1.75 5.61
N PHE A 16 9.08 3.03 5.95
CA PHE A 16 9.99 3.55 6.94
C PHE A 16 9.21 3.88 8.21
N LEU A 17 9.58 3.28 9.34
CA LEU A 17 8.89 3.44 10.62
C LEU A 17 9.81 4.05 11.66
N ASN A 18 9.35 5.13 12.28
CA ASN A 18 10.00 5.73 13.43
C ASN A 18 9.10 5.63 14.68
N THR A 19 9.68 5.13 15.77
CA THR A 19 8.96 4.97 17.03
C THR A 19 8.92 6.28 17.77
N PHE A 20 7.73 6.71 18.17
CA PHE A 20 7.58 7.89 19.02
C PHE A 20 7.45 7.50 20.49
N ILE A 21 6.68 6.44 20.80
CA ILE A 21 6.48 5.96 22.17
C ILE A 21 6.83 4.47 22.22
N TYR A 22 7.70 4.11 23.16
CA TYR A 22 8.08 2.74 23.42
C TYR A 22 7.89 2.41 24.89
N ASN A 23 6.88 1.59 25.19
CA ASN A 23 6.63 1.04 26.51
C ASN A 23 6.89 -0.47 26.50
N HIS A 24 6.88 -1.07 27.70
CA HIS A 24 7.07 -2.51 27.83
C HIS A 24 5.99 -3.34 27.13
N THR A 25 4.76 -2.81 27.03
CA THR A 25 3.56 -3.49 26.52
C THR A 25 2.98 -2.89 25.24
N ASP A 26 3.39 -1.70 24.84
CA ASP A 26 2.90 -1.06 23.63
C ASP A 26 3.95 -0.16 22.98
N ARG A 27 3.82 0.02 21.67
CA ARG A 27 4.68 0.85 20.83
C ARG A 27 3.81 1.66 19.90
N THR A 28 3.99 2.97 19.88
CA THR A 28 3.36 3.86 18.89
C THR A 28 4.43 4.39 17.95
N TYR A 29 4.18 4.29 16.66
CA TYR A 29 5.11 4.71 15.61
C TYR A 29 4.40 5.52 14.55
N PHE A 30 5.12 6.47 13.97
CA PHE A 30 4.75 7.12 12.74
C PHE A 30 5.67 6.62 11.63
N GLY A 31 5.26 6.76 10.38
CA GLY A 31 6.12 6.36 9.29
C GLY A 31 5.74 6.97 7.97
N LEU A 32 6.65 6.80 7.02
CA LEU A 32 6.45 7.08 5.62
C LEU A 32 6.31 5.74 4.90
N MET A 33 5.43 5.67 3.93
CA MET A 33 5.39 4.55 3.00
C MET A 33 5.45 5.06 1.58
N GLY A 34 6.18 4.33 0.75
CA GLY A 34 6.19 4.53 -0.68
C GLY A 34 5.82 3.23 -1.37
N LYS A 35 5.08 3.32 -2.46
CA LYS A 35 4.82 2.19 -3.34
C LYS A 35 5.13 2.57 -4.78
N TRP A 36 5.71 1.62 -5.49
CA TRP A 36 5.88 1.64 -6.93
C TRP A 36 5.04 0.51 -7.50
N LYS A 37 4.09 0.88 -8.35
CA LYS A 37 3.28 -0.06 -9.11
C LYS A 37 3.71 0.00 -10.56
N LEU A 38 4.13 -1.15 -11.09
CA LEU A 38 4.41 -1.38 -12.49
C LEU A 38 3.18 -2.03 -13.12
N LEU A 39 2.43 -1.24 -13.86
CA LEU A 39 1.27 -1.73 -14.62
C LEU A 39 1.73 -2.24 -15.98
N LYS A 40 1.42 -3.50 -16.30
CA LYS A 40 1.68 -4.07 -17.63
C LYS A 40 0.43 -3.91 -18.48
N ILE A 41 0.41 -2.92 -19.37
CA ILE A 41 -0.69 -2.71 -20.32
C ILE A 41 -0.43 -3.61 -21.52
N GLU A 42 -1.31 -4.58 -21.78
CA GLU A 42 -1.13 -5.65 -22.77
C GLU A 42 -0.98 -5.19 -24.24
N GLU A 43 -1.20 -3.91 -24.56
CA GLU A 43 -1.17 -3.42 -25.96
C GLU A 43 -0.15 -2.34 -26.26
N THR A 44 0.66 -1.89 -25.30
CA THR A 44 1.75 -0.93 -25.57
C THR A 44 2.82 -1.07 -24.51
N GLU A 45 4.09 -1.03 -24.91
CA GLU A 45 5.30 -1.09 -24.06
C GLU A 45 5.44 0.05 -23.02
N ASN A 46 4.34 0.71 -22.67
CA ASN A 46 4.31 1.83 -21.73
C ASN A 46 4.09 1.31 -20.32
N ALA A 47 5.17 1.00 -19.62
CA ALA A 47 5.16 0.83 -18.17
C ALA A 47 4.89 2.19 -17.50
N ILE A 48 3.70 2.36 -16.92
CA ILE A 48 3.37 3.57 -16.15
C ILE A 48 3.87 3.35 -14.72
N ASN A 49 4.91 4.09 -14.33
CA ASN A 49 5.43 4.11 -12.97
C ASN A 49 4.65 5.15 -12.15
N ILE A 50 3.89 4.69 -11.15
CA ILE A 50 3.15 5.58 -10.26
C ILE A 50 3.85 5.56 -8.90
N PRO A 51 4.64 6.59 -8.55
CA PRO A 51 5.11 6.76 -7.19
C PRO A 51 3.92 7.14 -6.31
N VAL A 52 3.58 6.28 -5.36
CA VAL A 52 2.57 6.55 -4.34
C VAL A 52 3.30 6.82 -3.04
N VAL A 53 3.13 8.00 -2.46
CA VAL A 53 3.73 8.37 -1.17
C VAL A 53 2.62 8.51 -0.15
N GLY A 54 2.86 8.02 1.06
CA GLY A 54 1.90 8.10 2.14
C GLY A 54 2.53 8.23 3.52
N LEU A 55 1.72 8.71 4.44
CA LEU A 55 2.00 8.72 5.86
C LEU A 55 1.34 7.52 6.50
N LEU A 56 1.90 7.04 7.60
CA LEU A 56 1.19 6.14 8.49
C LEU A 56 1.40 6.47 9.96
N ILE A 57 0.42 6.05 10.74
CA ILE A 57 0.50 5.94 12.18
C ILE A 57 0.10 4.53 12.57
N GLY A 58 0.84 3.93 13.49
CA GLY A 58 0.58 2.59 13.95
C GLY A 58 0.75 2.46 15.45
N LYS A 59 -0.04 1.58 16.02
CA LYS A 59 0.06 1.16 17.41
C LYS A 59 0.19 -0.34 17.46
N GLU A 60 1.23 -0.81 18.13
CA GLU A 60 1.49 -2.21 18.39
C GLU A 60 1.35 -2.47 19.89
N TRP A 61 0.62 -3.52 20.26
CA TRP A 61 0.51 -4.03 21.62
C TRP A 61 1.24 -5.37 21.70
N SER A 62 2.12 -5.49 22.67
CA SER A 62 2.91 -6.70 22.93
C SER A 62 2.59 -7.27 24.30
N LYS A 63 2.23 -8.56 24.34
CA LYS A 63 2.09 -9.31 25.59
C LYS A 63 3.31 -10.21 25.74
N LYS A 64 4.22 -9.88 26.67
CA LYS A 64 5.48 -10.63 26.87
C LYS A 64 5.40 -11.77 27.91
N ARG A 65 4.31 -11.87 28.68
CA ARG A 65 4.27 -12.66 29.94
C ARG A 65 4.12 -14.19 29.80
N ILE A 66 3.44 -14.71 28.77
CA ILE A 66 3.12 -16.16 28.67
C ILE A 66 3.28 -16.66 27.22
N HIS A 67 2.87 -15.85 26.26
CA HIS A 67 3.13 -16.06 24.83
C HIS A 67 3.57 -14.72 24.30
N ARG A 68 4.81 -14.61 23.80
CA ARG A 68 5.31 -13.37 23.19
C ARG A 68 4.48 -13.09 21.94
N LYS A 69 3.37 -12.36 22.10
CA LYS A 69 2.37 -12.06 21.07
C LYS A 69 2.38 -10.56 20.82
N GLY A 70 2.31 -10.16 19.55
CA GLY A 70 2.17 -8.78 19.11
C GLY A 70 0.92 -8.62 18.27
N PHE A 71 0.17 -7.56 18.50
CA PHE A 71 -0.91 -7.13 17.62
C PHE A 71 -0.62 -5.69 17.22
N ALA A 72 -0.64 -5.38 15.93
CA ALA A 72 -0.46 -4.03 15.42
C ALA A 72 -1.62 -3.63 14.52
N LEU A 73 -2.10 -2.42 14.75
CA LEU A 73 -3.04 -1.72 13.89
C LEU A 73 -2.31 -0.53 13.29
N GLU A 74 -2.42 -0.38 11.97
CA GLU A 74 -1.79 0.71 11.25
C GLU A 74 -2.82 1.37 10.34
N LEU A 75 -2.87 2.69 10.41
CA LEU A 75 -3.68 3.53 9.54
C LEU A 75 -2.73 4.37 8.70
N GLY A 76 -2.94 4.32 7.39
CA GLY A 76 -2.13 5.03 6.41
C GLY A 76 -3.00 5.86 5.48
N TYR A 77 -2.44 6.96 5.03
CA TYR A 77 -3.02 7.77 3.98
C TYR A 77 -1.99 7.91 2.87
N GLN A 78 -2.39 7.63 1.65
CA GLN A 78 -1.54 7.70 0.46
C GLN A 78 -2.09 8.71 -0.53
N TYR A 79 -1.17 9.28 -1.32
CA TYR A 79 -1.49 10.09 -2.49
C TYR A 79 -0.78 9.50 -3.71
N GLY A 80 -1.54 9.31 -4.78
CA GLY A 80 -1.04 8.79 -6.05
C GLY A 80 -1.83 9.36 -7.22
N LYS A 81 -1.31 9.17 -8.43
CA LYS A 81 -2.00 9.51 -9.68
C LYS A 81 -2.16 8.28 -10.53
N LYS A 82 -3.36 7.96 -10.96
CA LYS A 82 -3.62 6.83 -11.85
C LYS A 82 -4.07 7.32 -13.20
N THR A 83 -3.36 6.90 -14.25
CA THR A 83 -3.68 7.23 -15.63
C THR A 83 -4.34 6.04 -16.29
N PHE A 84 -5.54 6.24 -16.82
CA PHE A 84 -6.27 5.24 -17.59
C PHE A 84 -6.28 5.63 -19.07
N GLY A 85 -6.11 4.64 -19.95
CA GLY A 85 -6.41 4.79 -21.37
C GLY A 85 -7.92 4.81 -21.57
N ILE A 86 -8.43 5.81 -22.28
CA ILE A 86 -9.83 5.87 -22.71
C ILE A 86 -9.91 5.28 -24.12
N TYR A 87 -10.79 4.29 -24.29
CA TYR A 87 -11.07 3.63 -25.56
C TYR A 87 -12.47 4.02 -26.06
N SER A 88 -12.62 4.16 -27.37
CA SER A 88 -13.90 4.49 -28.00
C SER A 88 -14.94 3.40 -27.77
N PRO A 89 -16.16 3.74 -27.31
CA PRO A 89 -17.21 2.74 -27.14
C PRO A 89 -17.72 2.16 -28.47
N VAL A 90 -17.43 2.81 -29.61
CA VAL A 90 -17.97 2.43 -30.93
C VAL A 90 -16.92 1.74 -31.82
N GLY A 91 -15.64 1.74 -31.45
CA GLY A 91 -14.59 1.14 -32.29
C GLY A 91 -13.36 0.63 -31.56
N HIS A 92 -13.35 0.61 -30.23
CA HIS A 92 -12.19 0.18 -29.41
C HIS A 92 -10.85 0.86 -29.75
N HIS A 93 -10.86 1.94 -30.54
CA HIS A 93 -9.67 2.72 -30.83
C HIS A 93 -9.32 3.61 -29.63
N TYR A 94 -8.02 3.76 -29.40
CA TYR A 94 -7.48 4.59 -28.33
C TYR A 94 -7.78 6.08 -28.58
N ILE A 95 -8.52 6.72 -27.68
CA ILE A 95 -8.93 8.14 -27.81
C ILE A 95 -8.00 9.06 -27.01
N GLY A 96 -7.47 8.59 -25.87
CA GLY A 96 -6.57 9.43 -25.06
C GLY A 96 -6.28 8.87 -23.66
N LYS A 97 -5.64 9.70 -22.83
CA LYS A 97 -5.36 9.40 -21.42
C LYS A 97 -6.18 10.30 -20.53
N LYS A 98 -6.74 9.73 -19.46
CA LYS A 98 -7.30 10.52 -18.36
C LYS A 98 -6.61 10.12 -17.06
N THR A 99 -6.12 11.13 -16.36
CA THR A 99 -5.42 10.97 -15.10
C THR A 99 -6.37 11.37 -13.97
N TYR A 100 -6.43 10.53 -12.94
CA TYR A 100 -7.19 10.77 -11.72
C TYR A 100 -6.24 10.83 -10.54
N ASP A 101 -6.52 11.74 -9.62
CA ASP A 101 -5.89 11.74 -8.30
C ASP A 101 -6.53 10.64 -7.45
N GLU A 102 -5.70 9.78 -6.87
CA GLU A 102 -6.13 8.71 -5.96
C GLU A 102 -5.65 9.03 -4.54
N PHE A 103 -6.56 8.83 -3.58
CA PHE A 103 -6.32 9.02 -2.16
C PHE A 103 -6.59 7.72 -1.37
N PRO A 104 -5.78 6.67 -1.55
CA PRO A 104 -6.03 5.41 -0.86
C PRO A 104 -5.87 5.55 0.65
N LEU A 105 -6.89 5.12 1.39
CA LEU A 105 -6.81 4.88 2.82
C LEU A 105 -6.33 3.43 3.05
N ILE A 106 -5.30 3.25 3.86
CA ILE A 106 -4.74 1.94 4.18
C ILE A 106 -5.07 1.59 5.63
N VAL A 107 -5.60 0.39 5.82
CA VAL A 107 -5.76 -0.23 7.13
C VAL A 107 -5.00 -1.54 7.12
N ASN A 108 -3.93 -1.65 7.91
CA ASN A 108 -3.22 -2.91 8.08
C ASN A 108 -3.45 -3.45 9.48
N LEU A 109 -3.78 -4.74 9.54
CA LEU A 109 -3.84 -5.53 10.75
C LEU A 109 -2.71 -6.54 10.69
N ARG A 110 -1.84 -6.51 11.70
CA ARG A 110 -0.73 -7.47 11.81
C ARG A 110 -0.80 -8.17 13.15
N TYR A 111 -0.76 -9.50 13.10
CA TYR A 111 -0.57 -10.32 14.29
C TYR A 111 0.76 -11.06 14.18
N THR A 112 1.56 -11.02 15.24
CA THR A 112 2.91 -11.56 15.27
C THR A 112 3.08 -12.49 16.46
N LEU A 113 3.53 -13.71 16.18
CA LEU A 113 3.92 -14.68 17.20
C LEU A 113 5.44 -14.70 17.28
N TYR A 114 5.98 -14.27 18.41
CA TYR A 114 7.40 -14.32 18.67
C TYR A 114 7.74 -15.66 19.33
N LYS A 115 8.62 -16.44 18.70
CA LYS A 115 9.16 -17.66 19.31
C LYS A 115 10.46 -17.31 20.03
N GLY A 116 10.56 -17.66 21.31
CA GLY A 116 11.84 -17.64 22.01
C GLY A 116 12.74 -18.77 21.48
N LYS A 117 14.05 -18.54 21.44
CA LYS A 117 15.01 -19.64 21.43
C LYS A 117 15.00 -20.32 22.79
#